data_AF-A0A533YLJ5-F1
#
_entry.id   AF-A0A533YLJ5-F1
#
_cell.length_a   1.000
_cell.length_b   1.000
_cell.length_c   1.000
_cell.angle_alpha   90.00
_cell.angle_beta   90.00
_cell.angle_gamma   90.00
#
_symmetry.space_group_name_H-M   'P 1'
#
loop_
_entity.id
_entity.type
_entity.pdbx_description
1 polymer ?
#
loop_
_entity_poly.entity_id
_entity_poly.type
_entity_poly.pdbx_seq_one_letter_code
_entity_poly.pdbx_strand_id
1 'polypeptide(L)'
;MTHQVSRGRQPSHDELKAAEAAFEGRPFNEAWSRAARDVYDGIMAATLKLKGRSEKEGLRELPHELDETKVPVGAMACTGDEE
;
A
#
# COMPACT_ATOMS: atom_id res chain seq x y z
N MET A 1 5.90 -22.80 -10.95
CA MET A 1 6.38 -22.17 -12.21
C MET A 1 6.76 -20.73 -11.88
N THR A 2 8.05 -20.41 -11.88
CA THR A 2 8.55 -19.05 -11.59
C THR A 2 8.56 -18.25 -12.89
N HIS A 3 7.66 -17.28 -13.06
CA HIS A 3 7.70 -16.38 -14.20
C HIS A 3 8.89 -15.43 -14.05
N GLN A 4 9.97 -15.72 -14.77
CA GLN A 4 11.12 -14.84 -14.90
C GLN A 4 10.68 -13.57 -15.63
N VAL A 5 10.61 -12.45 -14.92
CA VAL A 5 10.65 -11.13 -15.54
C VAL A 5 12.11 -10.88 -15.92
N SER A 6 12.50 -11.33 -17.12
CA SER A 6 13.85 -11.10 -17.66
C SER A 6 14.05 -9.60 -17.83
N ARG A 7 14.91 -8.99 -16.99
CA ARG A 7 15.23 -7.55 -16.94
C ARG A 7 16.00 -7.07 -18.19
N GLY A 8 15.38 -7.21 -19.35
CA GLY A 8 15.94 -6.93 -20.67
C GLY A 8 15.20 -7.59 -21.84
N ARG A 9 14.14 -8.37 -21.60
CA ARG A 9 13.28 -8.90 -22.66
C ARG A 9 12.25 -7.85 -23.08
N GLN A 10 12.17 -7.56 -24.37
CA GLN A 10 11.10 -6.73 -24.92
C GLN A 10 9.75 -7.48 -24.79
N PRO A 11 8.70 -6.83 -24.28
CA PRO A 11 7.37 -7.42 -24.23
C PRO A 11 6.88 -7.69 -25.66
N SER A 12 6.18 -8.81 -25.83
CA SER A 12 5.52 -9.15 -27.09
C SER A 12 4.40 -8.15 -27.40
N HIS A 13 3.97 -8.13 -28.67
CA HIS A 13 2.92 -7.21 -29.11
C HIS A 13 1.64 -7.37 -28.28
N ASP A 14 1.23 -8.61 -28.00
CA ASP A 14 0.05 -8.90 -27.18
C ASP A 14 0.19 -8.39 -25.74
N GLU A 15 1.38 -8.55 -25.12
CA GLU A 15 1.65 -8.06 -23.77
C GLU A 15 1.55 -6.52 -23.69
N LEU A 16 2.04 -5.82 -24.72
CA LEU A 16 1.90 -4.36 -24.83
C LEU A 16 0.44 -3.92 -24.98
N LYS A 17 -0.31 -4.58 -25.87
CA LYS A 17 -1.73 -4.28 -26.08
C LYS A 17 -2.57 -4.56 -24.84
N ALA A 18 -2.27 -5.64 -24.12
CA ALA A 18 -2.93 -5.96 -22.86
C ALA A 18 -2.61 -4.92 -21.77
N ALA A 19 -1.36 -4.47 -21.68
CA ALA A 19 -0.99 -3.41 -20.74
C ALA A 19 -1.74 -2.09 -21.04
N GLU A 20 -1.75 -1.67 -22.30
CA GLU A 20 -2.49 -0.48 -22.77
C GLU A 20 -3.99 -0.61 -22.44
N ALA A 21 -4.61 -1.75 -22.75
CA ALA A 21 -6.01 -2.01 -22.43
C ALA A 21 -6.30 -1.94 -20.92
N ALA A 22 -5.41 -2.48 -20.08
CA ALA A 22 -5.57 -2.43 -18.63
C ALA A 22 -5.50 -0.99 -18.09
N PHE A 23 -4.61 -0.14 -18.64
CA PHE A 23 -4.52 1.27 -18.27
C PHE A 23 -5.73 2.08 -18.77
N GLU A 24 -6.22 1.80 -19.97
CA GLU A 24 -7.40 2.45 -20.53
C GLU A 24 -8.73 1.95 -19.92
N GLY A 25 -8.71 0.86 -19.15
CA GLY A 25 -9.91 0.22 -18.61
C GLY A 25 -10.74 -0.51 -19.67
N ARG A 26 -10.12 -0.92 -20.77
CA ARG A 26 -10.74 -1.75 -21.81
C ARG A 26 -10.78 -3.22 -21.39
N PRO A 27 -11.74 -4.01 -21.90
CA PRO A 27 -11.80 -5.45 -21.64
C PRO A 27 -10.59 -6.18 -22.26
N PHE A 28 -10.17 -7.26 -21.60
CA PHE A 28 -9.12 -8.15 -22.11
C PHE A 28 -9.60 -8.88 -23.37
N ASN A 29 -8.76 -8.94 -24.41
CA ASN A 29 -9.06 -9.71 -25.61
C ASN A 29 -8.55 -11.16 -25.45
N GLU A 30 -9.46 -12.13 -25.50
CA GLU A 30 -9.15 -13.55 -25.33
C GLU A 30 -8.26 -14.14 -26.43
N ALA A 31 -8.07 -13.43 -27.54
CA ALA A 31 -7.14 -13.81 -28.61
C ALA A 31 -5.66 -13.60 -28.23
N TRP A 32 -5.36 -12.85 -27.16
CA TRP A 32 -3.99 -12.57 -26.74
C TRP A 32 -3.33 -13.75 -26.02
N SER A 33 -2.00 -13.79 -26.07
CA SER A 33 -1.22 -14.84 -25.42
C SER A 33 -1.44 -14.91 -23.90
N ARG A 34 -1.17 -16.09 -23.32
CA ARG A 34 -1.29 -16.32 -21.87
C ARG A 34 -0.42 -15.36 -21.05
N ALA A 35 0.75 -14.97 -21.56
CA ALA A 35 1.62 -13.99 -20.93
C ALA A 35 0.96 -12.60 -20.85
N ALA A 36 0.22 -12.20 -21.89
CA ALA A 36 -0.51 -10.93 -21.91
C ALA A 36 -1.62 -10.90 -20.85
N ARG A 37 -2.24 -12.05 -20.56
CA ARG A 37 -3.22 -12.18 -19.47
C ARG A 37 -2.58 -11.94 -18.11
N ASP A 38 -1.41 -12.53 -17.85
CA ASP A 38 -0.68 -12.31 -16.60
C ASP A 38 -0.33 -10.81 -16.40
N VAL A 39 0.02 -10.10 -17.49
CA VAL A 39 0.27 -8.64 -17.46
C VAL A 39 -1.00 -7.85 -17.15
N TYR A 40 -2.11 -8.15 -17.84
CA TYR A 40 -3.41 -7.48 -17.64
C TYR A 40 -3.90 -7.65 -16.19
N ASP A 41 -3.91 -8.89 -15.70
CA ASP A 41 -4.36 -9.22 -14.35
C ASP A 41 -3.45 -8.56 -13.30
N GLY A 42 -2.14 -8.50 -13.55
CA GLY A 42 -1.17 -7.81 -12.69
C GLY A 42 -1.43 -6.31 -12.57
N ILE A 43 -1.70 -5.63 -13.69
CA ILE A 43 -2.00 -4.19 -13.72
C ILE A 43 -3.35 -3.90 -13.05
N MET A 44 -4.37 -4.71 -13.32
CA MET A 44 -5.69 -4.57 -12.67
C MET A 44 -5.59 -4.76 -11.15
N ALA A 45 -4.88 -5.80 -10.71
CA ALA A 45 -4.65 -6.05 -9.28
C ALA A 45 -3.87 -4.91 -8.61
N ALA A 46 -2.86 -4.34 -9.28
CA ALA A 46 -2.12 -3.19 -8.78
C ALA A 46 -3.00 -1.93 -8.69
N THR A 47 -3.78 -1.65 -9.73
CA THR A 47 -4.71 -0.51 -9.78
C THR A 47 -5.76 -0.60 -8.67
N LEU A 48 -6.31 -1.79 -8.42
CA LEU A 48 -7.25 -2.03 -7.32
C LEU A 48 -6.57 -1.87 -5.95
N LYS A 49 -5.33 -2.36 -5.78
CA LYS A 49 -4.56 -2.14 -4.56
C LYS A 49 -4.27 -0.66 -4.30
N LEU A 50 -4.00 0.12 -5.34
CA LEU A 50 -3.77 1.56 -5.22
C LEU A 50 -5.06 2.30 -4.84
N LYS A 51 -6.20 1.96 -5.46
CA LYS A 51 -7.51 2.47 -5.05
C LYS A 51 -7.85 2.12 -3.60
N GLY A 52 -7.49 0.91 -3.16
CA GLY A 52 -7.66 0.49 -1.77
C GLY A 52 -6.64 1.08 -0.80
N ARG A 53 -5.49 1.59 -1.26
CA ARG A 53 -4.45 2.21 -0.40
C ARG A 53 -4.83 3.61 0.07
N SER A 54 -5.67 4.32 -0.67
CA SER A 54 -6.27 5.58 -0.20
C SER A 54 -7.16 5.39 1.03
N GLU A 55 -7.58 4.17 1.34
CA GLU A 55 -8.40 3.86 2.51
C GLU A 55 -7.59 3.27 3.68
N LYS A 56 -6.30 2.93 3.49
CA LYS A 56 -5.47 2.28 4.52
C LYS A 56 -4.26 3.11 4.95
N GLU A 57 -4.11 4.30 4.38
CA GLU A 57 -3.18 5.35 4.83
C GLU A 57 -3.99 6.51 5.45
N GLY A 58 -4.94 6.15 6.31
CA GLY A 58 -5.71 7.10 7.12
C GLY A 58 -5.89 6.65 8.57
N LEU A 59 -5.30 5.53 8.99
CA LEU A 59 -5.56 5.01 10.31
C LEU A 59 -4.38 4.19 10.88
N ARG A 60 -3.23 4.85 11.05
CA ARG A 60 -2.43 4.58 12.24
C ARG A 60 -3.01 5.47 13.34
N GLU A 61 -3.95 4.88 14.06
CA GLU A 61 -4.64 5.47 15.20
C GLU A 61 -3.63 6.01 16.22
N LEU A 62 -3.64 7.31 16.43
CA LEU A 62 -3.43 7.87 17.76
C LEU A 62 -4.78 8.43 18.20
N PRO A 63 -5.48 7.65 19.03
CA PRO A 63 -5.85 8.20 20.32
C PRO A 63 -5.55 7.19 21.44
N HIS A 64 -4.46 7.42 22.18
CA HIS A 64 -4.44 7.06 23.58
C HIS A 64 -4.93 8.30 24.35
N GLU A 65 -6.24 8.55 24.24
CA GLU A 65 -6.90 9.63 24.96
C GLU A 65 -7.55 9.05 26.24
N LEU A 66 -7.04 9.55 27.37
CA LEU A 66 -7.65 9.64 28.71
C LEU A 66 -7.83 8.36 29.54
N ASP A 67 -6.84 8.07 30.36
CA ASP A 67 -6.95 8.21 31.84
C ASP A 67 -5.49 8.28 32.32
N GLU A 68 -5.00 9.23 33.12
CA GLU A 68 -5.50 9.60 34.42
C GLU A 68 -5.10 11.06 34.69
N THR A 69 -6.09 11.92 34.83
CA THR A 69 -6.00 13.09 35.69
C THR A 69 -5.86 12.63 37.13
N LYS A 70 -4.70 12.06 37.49
CA LYS A 70 -4.29 11.92 38.88
C LYS A 70 -3.12 12.83 39.13
N VAL A 71 -3.47 14.10 39.32
CA VAL A 71 -2.68 15.03 40.11
C VAL A 71 -2.51 14.45 41.52
N PRO A 72 -1.30 14.07 41.98
CA PRO A 72 -1.05 14.11 43.41
C PRO A 72 -0.93 15.59 43.80
N VAL A 73 -2.07 16.15 44.21
CA VAL A 73 -2.07 17.24 45.18
C VAL A 73 -1.48 16.67 46.48
N GLY A 74 -0.30 17.16 46.85
CA GLY A 74 0.44 16.70 48.04
C GLY A 74 1.93 16.85 47.81
N ALA A 75 2.47 18.07 47.91
CA ALA A 75 3.09 18.53 49.16
C ALA A 75 4.26 17.63 49.60
N MET A 76 5.49 18.05 49.30
CA MET A 76 6.55 18.10 50.31
C MET A 76 7.67 19.01 49.80
N ALA A 77 7.68 20.25 50.30
CA ALA A 77 8.90 21.03 50.35
C ALA A 77 9.83 20.34 51.36
N CYS A 78 11.02 19.93 50.91
CA CYS A 78 12.13 19.63 51.81
C CYS A 78 13.23 20.64 51.49
N THR A 79 13.28 21.67 52.33
CA THR A 79 14.43 22.51 52.61
C THR A 79 15.61 21.65 53.10
N GLY A 80 16.83 22.09 52.81
CA GLY A 80 18.10 21.51 53.24
C GLY A 80 19.19 21.95 52.26
N ASP A 81 19.79 23.13 52.33
CA ASP A 81 20.54 23.74 53.45
C ASP A 81 21.88 23.02 53.69
N GLU A 82 22.97 23.71 53.29
CA GLU A 82 24.39 23.59 53.71
C GLU A 82 25.11 22.25 53.42
N GLU A 83 26.35 22.19 52.91
CA GLU A 83 27.57 22.99 53.08
C GLU A 83 28.45 22.95 51.82
#